data_AF-A0A3N9XUM9-F1
#
_entry.id   AF-A0A3N9XUM9-F1
#
_cell.length_a   1.000
_cell.length_b   1.000
_cell.length_c   1.000
_cell.angle_alpha   90.00
_cell.angle_beta   90.00
_cell.angle_gamma   90.00
#
_symmetry.space_group_name_H-M   'P 1'
#
loop_
_entity.id
_entity.type
_entity.pdbx_description
1 polymer ?
#
loop_
_entity_poly.entity_id
_entity_poly.type
_entity_poly.pdbx_seq_one_letter_code
_entity_poly.pdbx_strand_id
1 'polypeptide(L)'
;SLVAALAARRHRMELVGYALTGAVVAVTVPGLAPLVGAGDEPLALYAALAALGIAFVACWLPAVSASGQAALGDRPTADEREPARSALLLAAGGTLAVVAVLAALPTVLTALVSPYGGRDPVWSGVPAVVADPTVLPVGFALVVLAVAAALAGRRVGRPVPPALPFVAAALPVLLIAIGAPWPVLPAAVLLAGLAALLFTALGPTRPALAPIAVPVGVVLVASGVLGLLATRAGTLAAEGALLVAAVAVAVGARRFEVRVAGCLAAVGAASALAVTAPLAGGLPLRAAAYPLLVVAALVLAAAAVSPARARLGRVLDAAAQAVALVAVVLAVEVARHLATVCVLWGVAVALRLLRRGEPAGRRWVFAGIAAGSELLGAWVLLAAGGVTVLEAYTLPAAALAVGAGLLALRTRPGLTSWPALGPGLVAALLPSLVSVLAGPDPQPWRRLLLGAAATGAVLAGATRRWQAPVLLGGGVLTLLALHELARGWDLLPRWIYLGVGGLALVGLAATYERRRRDLARLRAAVGRLG
;
A
#
# COMPACT_ATOMS: atom_id res chain seq x y z
N SER A 1 -43.71 -56.29 -31.88
CA SER A 1 -43.05 -55.04 -32.31
C SER A 1 -42.10 -54.48 -31.24
N LEU A 2 -42.47 -54.45 -29.95
CA LEU A 2 -41.60 -53.95 -28.86
C LEU A 2 -40.29 -54.74 -28.64
N VAL A 3 -40.33 -56.07 -28.77
CA VAL A 3 -39.13 -56.93 -28.57
C VAL A 3 -38.08 -56.71 -29.66
N ALA A 4 -38.49 -56.55 -30.92
CA ALA A 4 -37.59 -56.24 -32.03
C ALA A 4 -37.00 -54.82 -31.91
N ALA A 5 -37.78 -53.86 -31.43
CA ALA A 5 -37.30 -52.51 -31.14
C ALA A 5 -36.29 -52.49 -29.97
N LEU A 6 -36.53 -53.28 -28.92
CA LEU A 6 -35.62 -53.44 -27.78
C LEU A 6 -34.32 -54.17 -28.19
N ALA A 7 -34.42 -55.22 -29.00
CA ALA A 7 -33.26 -55.93 -29.54
C ALA A 7 -32.43 -55.05 -30.49
N ALA A 8 -33.08 -54.30 -31.38
CA ALA A 8 -32.43 -53.32 -32.25
C ALA A 8 -31.77 -52.18 -31.45
N ARG A 9 -32.41 -51.71 -30.36
CA ARG A 9 -31.82 -50.73 -29.45
C ARG A 9 -30.60 -51.32 -28.74
N ARG A 10 -30.69 -52.56 -28.24
CA ARG A 10 -29.57 -53.24 -27.55
C ARG A 10 -28.38 -53.49 -28.48
N HIS A 11 -28.61 -53.93 -29.71
CA HIS A 11 -27.55 -54.09 -30.71
C HIS A 11 -26.92 -52.75 -31.14
N ARG A 12 -27.72 -51.68 -31.28
CA ARG A 12 -27.16 -50.34 -31.50
C ARG A 12 -26.26 -49.89 -30.34
N MET A 13 -26.66 -50.15 -29.09
CA MET A 13 -25.87 -49.79 -27.90
C MET A 13 -24.57 -50.61 -27.80
N GLU A 14 -24.59 -51.88 -28.21
CA GLU A 14 -23.39 -52.73 -28.28
C GLU A 14 -22.44 -52.26 -29.39
N LEU A 15 -22.95 -51.98 -30.61
CA LEU A 15 -22.17 -51.44 -31.72
C LEU A 15 -21.55 -50.07 -31.40
N VAL A 16 -22.30 -49.17 -30.75
CA VAL A 16 -21.79 -47.87 -30.27
C VAL A 16 -20.71 -48.08 -29.20
N GLY A 17 -20.87 -49.07 -28.32
CA GLY A 17 -19.86 -49.44 -27.33
C GLY A 17 -18.53 -49.90 -27.94
N TYR A 18 -18.59 -50.78 -28.95
CA TYR A 18 -17.41 -51.26 -29.68
C TYR A 18 -16.77 -50.17 -30.56
N ALA A 19 -17.58 -49.31 -31.18
CA ALA A 19 -17.10 -48.17 -31.94
C ALA A 19 -16.39 -47.15 -31.03
N LEU A 20 -16.88 -46.93 -29.80
CA LEU A 20 -16.25 -46.04 -28.82
C LEU A 20 -14.94 -46.61 -28.28
N THR A 21 -14.89 -47.90 -27.91
CA THR A 21 -13.63 -48.51 -27.46
C THR A 21 -12.61 -48.60 -28.59
N GLY A 22 -13.05 -48.93 -29.81
CA GLY A 22 -12.22 -48.90 -31.01
C GLY A 22 -11.69 -47.51 -31.33
N ALA A 23 -12.51 -46.47 -31.22
CA ALA A 23 -12.09 -45.09 -31.42
C ALA A 23 -11.10 -44.61 -30.34
N VAL A 24 -11.28 -44.99 -29.07
CA VAL A 24 -10.32 -44.67 -28.01
C VAL A 24 -8.97 -45.30 -28.29
N VAL A 25 -8.94 -46.60 -28.59
CA VAL A 25 -7.69 -47.32 -28.88
C VAL A 25 -7.03 -46.79 -30.15
N ALA A 26 -7.80 -46.50 -31.20
CA ALA A 26 -7.28 -45.94 -32.45
C ALA A 26 -6.72 -44.52 -32.31
N VAL A 27 -7.11 -43.78 -31.27
CA VAL A 27 -6.67 -42.39 -31.02
C VAL A 27 -5.56 -42.32 -29.96
N THR A 28 -5.57 -43.18 -28.95
CA THR A 28 -4.55 -43.22 -27.89
C THR A 28 -3.21 -43.77 -28.38
N VAL A 29 -3.23 -44.80 -29.24
CA VAL A 29 -2.00 -45.43 -29.75
C VAL A 29 -1.16 -44.48 -30.61
N PRO A 30 -1.74 -43.75 -31.60
CA PRO A 30 -0.98 -42.74 -32.35
C PRO A 30 -0.58 -41.53 -31.51
N GLY A 31 -1.40 -41.13 -30.53
CA GLY A 31 -1.12 -39.99 -29.65
C GLY A 31 0.10 -40.18 -28.75
N LEU A 32 0.45 -41.43 -28.44
CA LEU A 32 1.61 -41.81 -27.61
C LEU A 32 2.77 -42.43 -28.41
N ALA A 33 2.60 -42.61 -29.72
CA ALA A 33 3.63 -43.18 -30.61
C ALA A 33 5.00 -42.46 -30.52
N PRO A 34 5.07 -41.12 -30.34
CA PRO A 34 6.35 -40.43 -30.20
C PRO A 34 7.16 -40.80 -28.95
N LEU A 35 6.59 -41.48 -27.94
CA LEU A 35 7.34 -41.98 -26.77
C LEU A 35 8.19 -43.21 -27.09
N VAL A 36 7.88 -43.92 -28.17
CA VAL A 36 8.50 -45.21 -28.53
C VAL A 36 9.37 -45.10 -29.79
N GLY A 37 9.16 -44.06 -30.60
CA GLY A 37 9.95 -43.77 -31.80
C GLY A 37 11.27 -43.04 -31.49
N ALA A 38 12.33 -43.37 -32.23
CA ALA A 38 13.67 -42.81 -32.06
C ALA A 38 13.88 -41.42 -32.71
N GLY A 39 12.84 -40.57 -32.79
CA GLY A 39 12.90 -39.28 -33.49
C GLY A 39 12.36 -38.11 -32.65
N ASP A 40 12.78 -36.89 -32.99
CA ASP A 40 12.31 -35.60 -32.42
C ASP A 40 10.87 -35.27 -32.85
N GLU A 41 9.95 -36.22 -32.77
CA GLU A 41 8.55 -36.00 -33.12
C GLU A 41 7.80 -35.21 -32.03
N PRO A 42 6.89 -34.28 -32.40
CA PRO A 42 6.24 -33.37 -31.45
C PRO A 42 5.16 -34.07 -30.60
N LEU A 43 5.61 -34.76 -29.55
CA LEU A 43 4.76 -35.50 -28.59
C LEU A 43 3.57 -34.67 -28.06
N ALA A 44 3.80 -33.39 -27.75
CA ALA A 44 2.76 -32.50 -27.23
C ALA A 44 1.57 -32.35 -28.21
N LEU A 45 1.87 -32.24 -29.51
CA LEU A 45 0.85 -32.03 -30.56
C LEU A 45 0.05 -33.30 -30.81
N TYR A 46 0.71 -34.46 -30.89
CA TYR A 46 0.04 -35.75 -31.08
C TYR A 46 -0.88 -36.10 -29.89
N ALA A 47 -0.39 -35.91 -28.65
CA ALA A 47 -1.20 -36.13 -27.46
C ALA A 47 -2.39 -35.14 -27.37
N ALA A 48 -2.20 -33.88 -27.77
CA ALA A 48 -3.27 -32.87 -27.79
C ALA A 48 -4.36 -33.20 -28.83
N LEU A 49 -3.98 -33.60 -30.05
CA LEU A 49 -4.92 -34.00 -31.10
C LEU A 49 -5.72 -35.24 -30.69
N ALA A 50 -5.07 -36.20 -30.02
CA ALA A 50 -5.73 -37.37 -29.47
C ALA A 50 -6.75 -37.01 -28.38
N ALA A 51 -6.40 -36.10 -27.46
CA ALA A 51 -7.31 -35.57 -26.46
C ALA A 51 -8.50 -34.80 -27.06
N LEU A 52 -8.29 -34.02 -28.13
CA LEU A 52 -9.33 -33.32 -28.87
C LEU A 52 -10.33 -34.30 -29.50
N GLY A 53 -9.84 -35.37 -30.13
CA GLY A 53 -10.68 -36.41 -30.73
C GLY A 53 -11.61 -37.04 -29.70
N ILE A 54 -11.08 -37.38 -28.52
CA ILE A 54 -11.85 -37.94 -27.40
C ILE A 54 -12.86 -36.91 -26.86
N ALA A 55 -12.47 -35.64 -26.70
CA ALA A 55 -13.37 -34.57 -26.25
C ALA A 55 -14.51 -34.30 -27.24
N PHE A 56 -14.24 -34.38 -28.54
CA PHE A 56 -15.23 -34.22 -29.61
C PHE A 56 -16.24 -35.37 -29.60
N VAL A 57 -15.75 -36.62 -29.59
CA VAL A 57 -16.60 -37.82 -29.49
C VAL A 57 -17.43 -37.75 -28.23
N ALA A 58 -16.81 -37.42 -27.10
CA ALA A 58 -17.51 -37.21 -25.85
C ALA A 58 -18.64 -36.21 -26.08
N CYS A 59 -18.37 -34.99 -26.56
CA CYS A 59 -19.35 -33.89 -26.74
C CYS A 59 -20.66 -34.28 -27.43
N TRP A 60 -20.63 -35.26 -28.33
CA TRP A 60 -21.78 -35.76 -29.08
C TRP A 60 -22.60 -36.85 -28.36
N LEU A 61 -22.11 -37.42 -27.26
CA LEU A 61 -22.91 -38.33 -26.42
C LEU A 61 -23.92 -37.55 -25.56
N PRO A 62 -25.18 -38.02 -25.48
CA PRO A 62 -26.20 -37.40 -24.62
C PRO A 62 -25.76 -37.45 -23.15
N ALA A 63 -25.92 -36.33 -22.44
CA ALA A 63 -25.67 -36.25 -21.00
C ALA A 63 -26.75 -37.05 -20.26
N VAL A 64 -26.40 -38.20 -19.71
CA VAL A 64 -27.30 -38.97 -18.85
C VAL A 64 -27.49 -38.17 -17.56
N SER A 65 -28.64 -37.51 -17.43
CA SER A 65 -29.04 -36.81 -16.21
C SER A 65 -29.24 -37.83 -15.08
N ALA A 66 -28.36 -37.79 -14.08
CA ALA A 66 -28.43 -38.60 -12.87
C ALA A 66 -29.56 -38.15 -11.92
N SER A 67 -30.79 -38.07 -12.41
CA SER A 67 -32.00 -37.72 -11.63
C SER A 67 -33.09 -38.77 -11.84
N GLY A 68 -32.76 -40.02 -11.51
CA GLY A 68 -33.67 -41.15 -11.68
C GLY A 68 -33.25 -42.39 -10.91
N GLN A 69 -32.72 -42.25 -9.68
CA GLN A 69 -32.61 -43.38 -8.75
C GLN A 69 -33.87 -43.42 -7.88
N ALA A 70 -34.89 -44.16 -8.33
CA ALA A 70 -35.81 -44.84 -7.44
C ALA A 70 -36.57 -45.93 -8.21
N ALA A 71 -36.16 -47.20 -8.06
CA ALA A 71 -37.03 -48.35 -7.79
C ALA A 71 -36.37 -49.68 -8.19
N LEU A 72 -36.18 -50.52 -7.16
CA LEU A 72 -36.27 -51.99 -7.15
C LEU A 72 -35.28 -52.79 -8.02
N GLY A 73 -34.32 -53.41 -7.31
CA GLY A 73 -34.16 -54.86 -7.26
C GLY A 73 -33.97 -55.62 -8.58
N ASP A 74 -32.75 -56.15 -8.72
CA ASP A 74 -32.36 -57.33 -9.50
C ASP A 74 -31.55 -57.10 -10.79
N ARG A 75 -30.33 -57.69 -10.78
CA ARG A 75 -29.32 -57.89 -11.84
C ARG A 75 -28.68 -56.65 -12.51
N PRO A 76 -27.33 -56.65 -12.71
CA PRO A 76 -26.62 -55.56 -13.40
C PRO A 76 -26.96 -55.60 -14.90
N THR A 77 -27.96 -54.84 -15.30
CA THR A 77 -28.33 -54.63 -16.70
C THR A 77 -27.47 -53.52 -17.32
N ALA A 78 -27.44 -53.46 -18.65
CA ALA A 78 -26.50 -52.67 -19.46
C ALA A 78 -26.42 -51.15 -19.15
N ASP A 79 -27.30 -50.62 -18.30
CA ASP A 79 -27.39 -49.22 -17.88
C ASP A 79 -26.22 -48.75 -17.00
N GLU A 80 -25.59 -49.66 -16.23
CA GLU A 80 -24.39 -49.33 -15.42
C GLU A 80 -23.10 -49.26 -16.24
N ARG A 81 -23.09 -49.79 -17.47
CA ARG A 81 -21.90 -49.80 -18.34
C ARG A 81 -21.70 -48.48 -19.09
N GLU A 82 -22.75 -47.71 -19.33
CA GLU A 82 -22.66 -46.37 -19.94
C GLU A 82 -21.93 -45.33 -19.06
N PRO A 83 -22.22 -45.20 -17.74
CA PRO A 83 -21.45 -44.31 -16.88
C PRO A 83 -20.00 -44.77 -16.73
N ALA A 84 -19.74 -46.08 -16.71
CA ALA A 84 -18.37 -46.62 -16.66
C ALA A 84 -17.56 -46.32 -17.95
N ARG A 85 -18.19 -46.44 -19.13
CA ARG A 85 -17.55 -46.16 -20.44
C ARG A 85 -17.30 -44.67 -20.65
N SER A 86 -18.24 -43.81 -20.26
CA SER A 86 -18.06 -42.36 -20.29
C SER A 86 -17.00 -41.89 -19.29
N ALA A 87 -16.91 -42.51 -18.11
CA ALA A 87 -15.82 -42.28 -17.16
C ALA A 87 -14.45 -42.70 -17.74
N LEU A 88 -14.37 -43.86 -18.40
CA LEU A 88 -13.14 -44.32 -19.07
C LEU A 88 -12.70 -43.39 -20.21
N LEU A 89 -13.64 -42.91 -21.02
CA LEU A 89 -13.40 -41.93 -22.09
C LEU A 89 -12.87 -40.60 -21.52
N LEU A 90 -13.47 -40.09 -20.46
CA LEU A 90 -13.02 -38.87 -19.79
C LEU A 90 -11.65 -39.05 -19.12
N ALA A 91 -11.39 -40.22 -18.52
CA ALA A 91 -10.10 -40.56 -17.94
C ALA A 91 -9.01 -40.64 -19.03
N ALA A 92 -9.26 -41.31 -20.15
CA ALA A 92 -8.32 -41.41 -21.27
C ALA A 92 -8.04 -40.07 -21.96
N GLY A 93 -9.07 -39.24 -22.16
CA GLY A 93 -8.90 -37.88 -22.67
C GLY A 93 -8.13 -36.99 -21.68
N GLY A 94 -8.41 -37.14 -20.38
CA GLY A 94 -7.71 -36.42 -19.31
C GLY A 94 -6.23 -36.80 -19.21
N THR A 95 -5.88 -38.08 -19.29
CA THR A 95 -4.48 -38.53 -19.25
C THR A 95 -3.69 -38.03 -20.45
N LEU A 96 -4.26 -38.07 -21.66
CA LEU A 96 -3.63 -37.52 -22.87
C LEU A 96 -3.44 -36.00 -22.79
N ALA A 97 -4.42 -35.27 -22.24
CA ALA A 97 -4.27 -33.84 -21.99
C ALA A 97 -3.16 -33.54 -20.98
N VAL A 98 -3.03 -34.34 -19.92
CA VAL A 98 -1.93 -34.23 -18.94
C VAL A 98 -0.58 -34.48 -19.60
N VAL A 99 -0.46 -35.52 -20.43
CA VAL A 99 0.77 -35.81 -21.18
C VAL A 99 1.15 -34.64 -22.10
N ALA A 100 0.18 -34.10 -22.85
CA ALA A 100 0.40 -32.94 -23.71
C ALA A 100 0.85 -31.69 -22.92
N VAL A 101 0.26 -31.45 -21.74
CA VAL A 101 0.64 -30.34 -20.86
C VAL A 101 2.05 -30.53 -20.32
N LEU A 102 2.40 -31.72 -19.84
CA LEU A 102 3.73 -32.01 -19.31
C LEU A 102 4.81 -31.86 -20.39
N ALA A 103 4.51 -32.28 -21.62
CA ALA A 103 5.41 -32.12 -22.76
C ALA A 103 5.56 -30.64 -23.20
N ALA A 104 4.50 -29.84 -23.11
CA ALA A 104 4.51 -28.41 -23.45
C ALA A 104 5.09 -27.51 -22.34
N LEU A 105 5.10 -27.99 -21.09
CA LEU A 105 5.49 -27.22 -19.91
C LEU A 105 6.87 -26.55 -20.00
N PRO A 106 7.97 -27.24 -20.37
CA PRO A 106 9.29 -26.60 -20.41
C PRO A 106 9.33 -25.43 -21.40
N THR A 107 8.73 -25.59 -22.58
CA THR A 107 8.65 -24.53 -23.61
C THR A 107 7.79 -23.34 -23.17
N VAL A 108 6.69 -23.59 -22.45
CA VAL A 108 5.87 -22.51 -21.89
C VAL A 108 6.63 -21.77 -20.80
N LEU A 109 7.37 -22.48 -19.93
CA LEU A 109 8.17 -21.86 -18.88
C LEU A 109 9.31 -21.02 -19.46
N THR A 110 10.02 -21.50 -20.48
CA THR A 110 11.06 -20.72 -21.17
C THR A 110 10.48 -19.49 -21.85
N ALA A 111 9.34 -19.63 -22.54
CA ALA A 111 8.64 -18.54 -23.19
C ALA A 111 8.18 -17.44 -22.21
N LEU A 112 7.80 -17.82 -20.98
CA LEU A 112 7.34 -16.88 -19.96
C LEU A 112 8.50 -16.20 -19.21
N VAL A 113 9.58 -16.93 -18.91
CA VAL A 113 10.67 -16.44 -18.06
C VAL A 113 11.79 -15.78 -18.86
N SER A 114 12.09 -16.31 -20.04
CA SER A 114 13.25 -15.90 -20.84
C SER A 114 12.94 -16.02 -22.34
N PRO A 115 11.97 -15.24 -22.86
CA PRO A 115 11.53 -15.32 -24.26
C PRO A 115 12.66 -15.06 -25.27
N TYR A 116 13.75 -14.40 -24.85
CA TYR A 116 14.90 -14.05 -25.68
C TYR A 116 16.20 -14.74 -25.28
N GLY A 117 16.13 -15.86 -24.54
CA GLY A 117 17.28 -16.76 -24.34
C GLY A 117 18.34 -16.34 -23.31
N GLY A 118 18.16 -15.24 -22.57
CA GLY A 118 19.10 -14.82 -21.51
C GLY A 118 18.42 -14.13 -20.32
N ARG A 119 19.01 -14.27 -19.12
CA ARG A 119 18.76 -13.38 -17.97
C ARG A 119 19.61 -12.12 -18.16
N ASP A 120 19.26 -11.32 -19.16
CA ASP A 120 19.98 -10.08 -19.36
C ASP A 120 19.69 -9.12 -18.19
N PRO A 121 20.71 -8.37 -17.73
CA PRO A 121 20.50 -7.38 -16.68
C PRO A 121 19.47 -6.32 -17.11
N VAL A 122 18.79 -5.74 -16.13
CA VAL A 122 17.80 -4.68 -16.36
C VAL A 122 18.45 -3.53 -17.15
N TRP A 123 17.74 -3.04 -18.18
CA TRP A 123 18.22 -2.00 -19.10
C TRP A 123 19.47 -2.38 -19.92
N SER A 124 19.61 -3.65 -20.29
CA SER A 124 20.65 -4.15 -21.21
C SER A 124 20.51 -3.67 -22.66
N GLY A 125 19.32 -3.21 -23.07
CA GLY A 125 19.04 -2.78 -24.43
C GLY A 125 17.99 -3.65 -25.12
N VAL A 126 17.83 -3.45 -26.43
CA VAL A 126 16.87 -4.24 -27.22
C VAL A 126 17.45 -5.65 -27.40
N PRO A 127 16.74 -6.72 -26.97
CA PRO A 127 17.24 -8.07 -27.13
C PRO A 127 17.25 -8.48 -28.60
N ALA A 128 18.21 -9.34 -28.97
CA ALA A 128 18.24 -9.94 -30.29
C ALA A 128 17.06 -10.90 -30.47
N VAL A 129 16.29 -10.73 -31.54
CA VAL A 129 15.14 -11.58 -31.84
C VAL A 129 15.55 -12.63 -32.87
N VAL A 130 15.48 -13.90 -32.47
CA VAL A 130 15.69 -15.05 -33.34
C VAL A 130 14.40 -15.85 -33.36
N ALA A 131 13.86 -16.09 -34.55
CA ALA A 131 12.69 -16.96 -34.69
C ALA A 131 13.09 -18.40 -34.36
N ASP A 132 12.28 -19.06 -33.54
CA ASP A 132 12.48 -20.47 -33.22
C ASP A 132 11.29 -21.30 -33.72
N PRO A 133 11.32 -21.77 -34.97
CA PRO A 133 10.22 -22.55 -35.53
C PRO A 133 10.03 -23.91 -34.84
N THR A 134 10.99 -24.38 -34.03
CA THR A 134 10.90 -25.67 -33.35
C THR A 134 9.82 -25.69 -32.27
N VAL A 135 9.41 -24.54 -31.74
CA VAL A 135 8.35 -24.43 -30.72
C VAL A 135 6.93 -24.34 -31.31
N LEU A 136 6.81 -24.23 -32.64
CA LEU A 136 5.54 -24.10 -33.36
C LEU A 136 4.57 -25.28 -33.11
N PRO A 137 5.00 -26.56 -33.07
CA PRO A 137 4.13 -27.68 -32.73
C PRO A 137 3.56 -27.59 -31.31
N VAL A 138 4.34 -27.06 -30.35
CA VAL A 138 3.88 -26.83 -28.98
C VAL A 138 2.82 -25.73 -28.93
N GLY A 139 3.01 -24.64 -29.70
CA GLY A 139 2.01 -23.59 -29.86
C GLY A 139 0.67 -24.13 -30.38
N PHE A 140 0.70 -24.97 -31.42
CA PHE A 140 -0.50 -25.63 -31.93
C PHE A 140 -1.10 -26.62 -30.94
N ALA A 141 -0.29 -27.39 -30.22
CA ALA A 141 -0.76 -28.30 -29.18
C ALA A 141 -1.60 -27.56 -28.13
N LEU A 142 -1.15 -26.37 -27.70
CA LEU A 142 -1.87 -25.53 -26.75
C LEU A 142 -3.19 -24.99 -27.32
N VAL A 143 -3.22 -24.58 -28.60
CA VAL A 143 -4.47 -24.17 -29.27
C VAL A 143 -5.46 -25.35 -29.33
N VAL A 144 -4.98 -26.54 -29.68
CA VAL A 144 -5.78 -27.77 -29.73
C VAL A 144 -6.34 -28.13 -28.35
N LEU A 145 -5.52 -28.04 -27.29
CA LEU A 145 -5.96 -28.23 -25.91
C LEU A 145 -7.00 -27.18 -25.48
N ALA A 146 -6.86 -25.93 -25.92
CA ALA A 146 -7.86 -24.89 -25.66
C ALA A 146 -9.23 -25.24 -26.26
N VAL A 147 -9.25 -25.74 -27.51
CA VAL A 147 -10.48 -26.18 -28.17
C VAL A 147 -11.07 -27.41 -27.47
N ALA A 148 -10.25 -28.39 -27.11
CA ALA A 148 -10.68 -29.58 -26.37
C ALA A 148 -11.31 -29.20 -25.01
N ALA A 149 -10.66 -28.29 -24.28
CA ALA A 149 -11.14 -27.77 -23.01
C ALA A 149 -12.43 -26.96 -23.16
N ALA A 150 -12.58 -26.17 -24.22
CA ALA A 150 -13.81 -25.45 -24.52
C ALA A 150 -14.97 -26.41 -24.80
N LEU A 151 -14.76 -27.45 -25.61
CA LEU A 151 -15.74 -28.49 -25.90
C LEU A 151 -16.17 -29.24 -24.64
N ALA A 152 -15.21 -29.62 -23.79
CA ALA A 152 -15.51 -30.23 -22.49
C ALA A 152 -16.31 -29.28 -21.58
N GLY A 153 -15.93 -28.00 -21.54
CA GLY A 153 -16.65 -26.98 -20.76
C GLY A 153 -18.05 -26.68 -21.27
N ARG A 154 -18.33 -26.79 -22.59
CA ARG A 154 -19.68 -26.63 -23.16
C ARG A 154 -20.66 -27.65 -22.58
N ARG A 155 -20.23 -28.88 -22.32
CA ARG A 155 -21.08 -29.92 -21.70
C ARG A 155 -21.59 -29.53 -20.31
N VAL A 156 -20.79 -28.78 -19.55
CA VAL A 156 -21.12 -28.34 -18.18
C VAL A 156 -21.65 -26.89 -18.18
N GLY A 157 -21.97 -26.33 -19.36
CA GLY A 157 -22.48 -24.96 -19.51
C GLY A 157 -21.46 -23.86 -19.23
N ARG A 158 -20.15 -24.18 -19.21
CA ARG A 158 -19.06 -23.26 -18.86
C ARG A 158 -17.84 -23.45 -19.78
N PRO A 159 -17.92 -23.06 -21.06
CA PRO A 159 -16.85 -23.32 -22.03
C PRO A 159 -15.60 -22.44 -21.88
N VAL A 160 -15.74 -21.23 -21.35
CA VAL A 160 -14.66 -20.22 -21.30
C VAL A 160 -13.59 -20.48 -20.22
N PRO A 161 -13.93 -20.83 -18.96
CA PRO A 161 -12.93 -21.04 -17.91
C PRO A 161 -11.83 -22.07 -18.22
N PRO A 162 -12.15 -23.28 -18.73
CA PRO A 162 -11.14 -24.32 -18.89
C PRO A 162 -10.21 -24.08 -20.10
N ALA A 163 -10.64 -23.29 -21.10
CA ALA A 163 -9.83 -22.99 -22.29
C ALA A 163 -8.81 -21.85 -22.07
N LEU A 164 -9.10 -20.94 -21.14
CA LEU A 164 -8.31 -19.74 -20.88
C LEU A 164 -6.81 -19.96 -20.61
N PRO A 165 -6.36 -20.94 -19.77
CA PRO A 165 -4.94 -21.13 -19.51
C PRO A 165 -4.17 -21.59 -20.76
N PHE A 166 -4.79 -22.39 -21.62
CA PHE A 166 -4.18 -22.88 -22.85
C PHE A 166 -4.03 -21.77 -23.89
N VAL A 167 -5.05 -20.92 -24.06
CA VAL A 167 -4.97 -19.74 -24.93
C VAL A 167 -3.89 -18.78 -24.44
N ALA A 168 -3.84 -18.54 -23.13
CA ALA A 168 -2.83 -17.68 -22.51
C ALA A 168 -1.40 -18.20 -22.71
N ALA A 169 -1.18 -19.51 -22.59
CA ALA A 169 0.11 -20.14 -22.80
C ALA A 169 0.51 -20.20 -24.30
N ALA A 170 -0.46 -20.36 -25.20
CA ALA A 170 -0.20 -20.42 -26.64
C ALA A 170 0.33 -19.08 -27.19
N LEU A 171 -0.16 -17.96 -26.66
CA LEU A 171 0.21 -16.62 -27.12
C LEU A 171 1.73 -16.34 -27.13
N PRO A 172 2.47 -16.45 -26.00
CA PRO A 172 3.91 -16.20 -26.01
C PRO A 172 4.66 -17.23 -26.88
N VAL A 173 4.26 -18.50 -26.87
CA VAL A 173 4.92 -19.56 -27.65
C VAL A 173 4.81 -19.32 -29.16
N LEU A 174 3.61 -18.95 -29.65
CA LEU A 174 3.39 -18.65 -31.06
C LEU A 174 4.11 -17.39 -31.52
N LEU A 175 4.21 -16.37 -30.64
CA LEU A 175 4.96 -15.15 -30.95
C LEU A 175 6.47 -15.40 -31.03
N ILE A 176 7.01 -16.31 -30.21
CA ILE A 176 8.42 -16.77 -30.33
C ILE A 176 8.61 -17.54 -31.63
N ALA A 177 7.68 -18.43 -31.98
CA ALA A 177 7.76 -19.25 -33.20
C ALA A 177 7.87 -18.40 -34.48
N ILE A 178 7.15 -17.27 -34.52
CA ILE A 178 7.14 -16.35 -35.66
C ILE A 178 8.30 -15.33 -35.59
N GLY A 179 9.05 -15.28 -34.48
CA GLY A 179 10.11 -14.29 -34.28
C GLY A 179 9.58 -12.87 -34.13
N ALA A 180 8.49 -12.69 -33.37
CA ALA A 180 7.87 -11.38 -33.18
C ALA A 180 8.88 -10.35 -32.63
N PRO A 181 9.01 -9.16 -33.26
CA PRO A 181 10.02 -8.19 -32.89
C PRO A 181 9.76 -7.63 -31.48
N TRP A 182 10.83 -7.26 -30.77
CA TRP A 182 10.71 -6.50 -29.53
C TRP A 182 10.21 -5.08 -29.84
N PRO A 183 9.22 -4.51 -29.11
CA PRO A 183 8.58 -4.99 -27.88
C PRO A 183 7.22 -5.71 -28.07
N VAL A 184 6.87 -6.17 -29.27
CA VAL A 184 5.52 -6.68 -29.59
C VAL A 184 5.14 -7.87 -28.71
N LEU A 185 6.05 -8.84 -28.53
CA LEU A 185 5.79 -10.01 -27.70
C LEU A 185 5.49 -9.66 -26.24
N PRO A 186 6.39 -8.99 -25.48
CA PRO A 186 6.14 -8.72 -24.08
C PRO A 186 5.00 -7.71 -23.87
N ALA A 187 4.78 -6.78 -24.81
CA ALA A 187 3.63 -5.88 -24.77
C ALA A 187 2.31 -6.65 -24.96
N ALA A 188 2.22 -7.56 -25.94
CA ALA A 188 1.02 -8.36 -26.16
C ALA A 188 0.70 -9.26 -24.97
N VAL A 189 1.72 -9.90 -24.39
CA VAL A 189 1.60 -10.74 -23.19
C VAL A 189 1.13 -9.92 -21.99
N LEU A 190 1.71 -8.74 -21.76
CA LEU A 190 1.28 -7.81 -20.70
C LEU A 190 -0.19 -7.37 -20.89
N LEU A 191 -0.55 -6.91 -22.10
CA LEU A 191 -1.89 -6.43 -22.40
C LEU A 191 -2.94 -7.54 -22.29
N ALA A 192 -2.63 -8.77 -22.72
CA ALA A 192 -3.50 -9.92 -22.55
C ALA A 192 -3.74 -10.25 -21.07
N GLY A 193 -2.68 -10.22 -20.25
CA GLY A 193 -2.78 -10.41 -18.80
C GLY A 193 -3.60 -9.29 -18.12
N LEU A 194 -3.34 -8.03 -18.46
CA LEU A 194 -4.12 -6.88 -17.97
C LEU A 194 -5.59 -6.96 -18.38
N ALA A 195 -5.88 -7.35 -19.62
CA ALA A 195 -7.25 -7.54 -20.09
C ALA A 195 -7.98 -8.63 -19.30
N ALA A 196 -7.33 -9.76 -19.02
CA ALA A 196 -7.89 -10.82 -18.18
C ALA A 196 -8.18 -10.33 -16.74
N LEU A 197 -7.25 -9.58 -16.13
CA LEU A 197 -7.45 -9.03 -14.79
C LEU A 197 -8.54 -7.95 -14.74
N LEU A 198 -8.57 -7.03 -15.72
CA LEU A 198 -9.59 -5.98 -15.81
C LEU A 198 -10.98 -6.59 -16.06
N PHE A 199 -11.07 -7.56 -16.96
CA PHE A 199 -12.33 -8.24 -17.25
C PHE A 199 -12.88 -8.98 -16.02
N THR A 200 -12.01 -9.64 -15.25
CA THR A 200 -12.42 -10.33 -14.02
C THR A 200 -12.77 -9.37 -12.88
N ALA A 201 -12.07 -8.24 -12.77
CA ALA A 201 -12.28 -7.26 -11.70
C ALA A 201 -13.49 -6.35 -11.92
N LEU A 202 -13.75 -5.96 -13.17
CA LEU A 202 -14.81 -5.01 -13.56
C LEU A 202 -16.09 -5.70 -14.06
N GLY A 203 -15.97 -6.94 -14.54
CA GLY A 203 -17.09 -7.71 -15.08
C GLY A 203 -18.10 -8.21 -14.02
N PRO A 204 -19.23 -8.77 -14.47
CA PRO A 204 -20.18 -9.44 -13.58
C PRO A 204 -19.51 -10.63 -12.88
N THR A 205 -19.96 -10.93 -11.67
CA THR A 205 -19.35 -11.95 -10.82
C THR A 205 -19.55 -13.34 -11.41
N ARG A 206 -18.47 -13.93 -11.92
CA ARG A 206 -18.45 -15.28 -12.47
C ARG A 206 -17.56 -16.18 -11.58
N PRO A 207 -18.15 -16.90 -10.60
CA PRO A 207 -17.38 -17.61 -9.58
C PRO A 207 -16.46 -18.70 -10.15
N ALA A 208 -16.77 -19.22 -11.34
CA ALA A 208 -15.95 -20.22 -12.02
C ALA A 208 -14.75 -19.65 -12.80
N LEU A 209 -14.78 -18.36 -13.18
CA LEU A 209 -13.70 -17.76 -13.99
C LEU A 209 -12.60 -17.14 -13.13
N ALA A 210 -12.96 -16.46 -12.05
CA ALA A 210 -12.01 -15.77 -11.18
C ALA A 210 -10.82 -16.64 -10.71
N PRO A 211 -11.01 -17.89 -10.21
CA PRO A 211 -9.89 -18.70 -9.72
C PRO A 211 -8.91 -19.14 -10.82
N ILE A 212 -9.29 -19.05 -12.10
CA ILE A 212 -8.44 -19.43 -13.24
C ILE A 212 -7.87 -18.18 -13.92
N ALA A 213 -8.71 -17.19 -14.20
CA ALA A 213 -8.31 -16.01 -14.95
C ALA A 213 -7.41 -15.06 -14.16
N VAL A 214 -7.53 -15.00 -12.82
CA VAL A 214 -6.63 -14.20 -11.98
C VAL A 214 -5.19 -14.73 -11.99
N PRO A 215 -4.90 -16.01 -11.65
CA PRO A 215 -3.52 -16.49 -11.67
C PRO A 215 -2.92 -16.45 -13.08
N VAL A 216 -3.70 -16.78 -14.11
CA VAL A 216 -3.23 -16.66 -15.51
C VAL A 216 -2.90 -15.21 -15.86
N GLY A 217 -3.79 -14.26 -15.53
CA GLY A 217 -3.56 -12.85 -15.77
C GLY A 217 -2.32 -12.31 -15.03
N VAL A 218 -2.11 -12.73 -13.79
CA VAL A 218 -0.92 -12.36 -12.98
C VAL A 218 0.36 -12.89 -13.61
N VAL A 219 0.38 -14.16 -14.05
CA VAL A 219 1.56 -14.77 -14.69
C VAL A 219 1.91 -14.06 -16.00
N LEU A 220 0.90 -13.77 -16.84
CA LEU A 220 1.11 -13.03 -18.09
C LEU A 220 1.60 -11.60 -17.82
N VAL A 221 1.01 -10.89 -16.85
CA VAL A 221 1.48 -9.55 -16.45
C VAL A 221 2.94 -9.62 -15.99
N ALA A 222 3.29 -10.56 -15.11
CA ALA A 222 4.65 -10.72 -14.62
C ALA A 222 5.64 -10.99 -15.77
N SER A 223 5.30 -11.91 -16.67
CA SER A 223 6.11 -12.23 -17.85
C SER A 223 6.27 -11.03 -18.80
N GLY A 224 5.18 -10.34 -19.11
CA GLY A 224 5.21 -9.16 -19.98
C GLY A 224 6.01 -8.00 -19.37
N VAL A 225 5.90 -7.77 -18.05
CA VAL A 225 6.72 -6.79 -17.34
C VAL A 225 8.19 -7.18 -17.44
N LEU A 226 8.55 -8.42 -17.12
CA LEU A 226 9.93 -8.93 -17.20
C LEU A 226 10.54 -8.71 -18.59
N GLY A 227 9.80 -8.99 -19.67
CA GLY A 227 10.27 -8.76 -21.04
C GLY A 227 10.40 -7.28 -21.43
N LEU A 228 9.65 -6.38 -20.78
CA LEU A 228 9.76 -4.92 -20.97
C LEU A 228 10.88 -4.29 -20.12
N LEU A 229 11.46 -5.02 -19.15
CA LEU A 229 12.64 -4.58 -18.36
C LEU A 229 13.92 -4.38 -19.17
N ALA A 230 13.95 -4.88 -20.40
CA ALA A 230 15.08 -4.78 -21.30
C ALA A 230 15.47 -3.32 -21.63
N THR A 231 14.49 -2.39 -21.68
CA THR A 231 14.76 -0.97 -21.97
C THR A 231 14.05 -0.04 -20.99
N ARG A 232 14.63 1.15 -20.80
CA ARG A 232 14.06 2.20 -19.94
C ARG A 232 12.66 2.64 -20.39
N ALA A 233 12.44 2.76 -21.70
CA ALA A 233 11.13 3.10 -22.24
C ALA A 233 10.11 1.99 -22.01
N GLY A 234 10.52 0.72 -22.16
CA GLY A 234 9.69 -0.45 -21.88
C GLY A 234 9.26 -0.51 -20.42
N THR A 235 10.17 -0.25 -19.46
CA THR A 235 9.83 -0.24 -18.03
C THR A 235 8.79 0.81 -17.68
N LEU A 236 8.98 2.04 -18.18
CA LEU A 236 8.03 3.13 -17.93
C LEU A 236 6.67 2.86 -18.58
N ALA A 237 6.65 2.27 -19.77
CA ALA A 237 5.41 1.87 -20.43
C ALA A 237 4.67 0.76 -19.65
N ALA A 238 5.40 -0.24 -19.15
CA ALA A 238 4.84 -1.34 -18.36
C ALA A 238 4.23 -0.83 -17.04
N GLU A 239 4.98 -0.04 -16.29
CA GLU A 239 4.52 0.53 -15.02
C GLU A 239 3.37 1.54 -15.23
N GLY A 240 3.41 2.33 -16.30
CA GLY A 240 2.31 3.19 -16.70
C GLY A 240 1.03 2.41 -17.02
N ALA A 241 1.14 1.32 -17.78
CA ALA A 241 0.01 0.44 -18.08
C ALA A 241 -0.56 -0.23 -16.82
N LEU A 242 0.31 -0.69 -15.91
CA LEU A 242 -0.09 -1.24 -14.60
C LEU A 242 -0.81 -0.19 -13.75
N LEU A 243 -0.31 1.03 -13.71
CA LEU A 243 -0.94 2.14 -12.99
C LEU A 243 -2.34 2.43 -13.54
N VAL A 244 -2.48 2.57 -14.86
CA VAL A 244 -3.79 2.81 -15.50
C VAL A 244 -4.76 1.68 -15.21
N ALA A 245 -4.34 0.42 -15.35
CA ALA A 245 -5.18 -0.73 -15.06
C ALA A 245 -5.59 -0.78 -13.58
N ALA A 246 -4.66 -0.55 -12.65
CA ALA A 246 -4.95 -0.55 -11.22
C ALA A 246 -5.90 0.60 -10.82
N VAL A 247 -5.74 1.79 -11.41
CA VAL A 247 -6.68 2.92 -11.24
C VAL A 247 -8.05 2.57 -11.80
N ALA A 248 -8.13 1.94 -12.98
CA ALA A 248 -9.40 1.49 -13.54
C ALA A 248 -10.12 0.50 -12.62
N VAL A 249 -9.40 -0.45 -12.01
CA VAL A 249 -9.95 -1.36 -10.98
C VAL A 249 -10.38 -0.57 -9.73
N ALA A 250 -9.55 0.35 -9.25
CA ALA A 250 -9.84 1.17 -8.07
C ALA A 250 -11.10 2.03 -8.22
N VAL A 251 -11.41 2.50 -9.44
CA VAL A 251 -12.59 3.32 -9.70
C VAL A 251 -13.80 2.47 -10.07
N GLY A 252 -13.62 1.46 -10.92
CA GLY A 252 -14.72 0.69 -11.53
C GLY A 252 -15.16 -0.56 -10.76
N ALA A 253 -14.36 -1.08 -9.83
CA ALA A 253 -14.70 -2.31 -9.13
C ALA A 253 -15.92 -2.15 -8.22
N ARG A 254 -16.90 -3.05 -8.39
CA ARG A 254 -18.13 -3.08 -7.59
C ARG A 254 -17.91 -3.65 -6.18
N ARG A 255 -17.03 -4.65 -6.06
CA ARG A 255 -16.69 -5.30 -4.77
C ARG A 255 -15.71 -4.45 -3.98
N PHE A 256 -15.96 -4.29 -2.68
CA PHE A 256 -15.09 -3.50 -1.79
C PHE A 256 -13.66 -4.04 -1.76
N GLU A 257 -13.48 -5.35 -1.63
CA GLU A 257 -12.17 -6.02 -1.56
C GLU A 257 -11.35 -5.81 -2.82
N VAL A 258 -11.94 -6.05 -4.00
CA VAL A 258 -11.29 -5.85 -5.31
C VAL A 258 -10.91 -4.38 -5.50
N ARG A 259 -11.77 -3.46 -5.04
CA ARG A 259 -11.48 -2.03 -5.11
C ARG A 259 -10.32 -1.63 -4.19
N VAL A 260 -10.26 -2.17 -2.97
CA VAL A 260 -9.13 -1.95 -2.06
C VAL A 260 -7.84 -2.49 -2.65
N ALA A 261 -7.87 -3.70 -3.22
CA ALA A 261 -6.73 -4.29 -3.91
C ALA A 261 -6.29 -3.41 -5.10
N GLY A 262 -7.23 -2.93 -5.92
CA GLY A 262 -6.96 -1.99 -7.02
C GLY A 262 -6.34 -0.68 -6.54
N CYS A 263 -6.85 -0.10 -5.44
CA CYS A 263 -6.27 1.09 -4.83
C CYS A 263 -4.83 0.85 -4.37
N LEU A 264 -4.55 -0.24 -3.64
CA LEU A 264 -3.21 -0.57 -3.17
C LEU A 264 -2.25 -0.89 -4.33
N ALA A 265 -2.73 -1.59 -5.35
CA ALA A 265 -1.98 -1.83 -6.58
C ALA A 265 -1.66 -0.53 -7.31
N ALA A 266 -2.58 0.43 -7.36
CA ALA A 266 -2.36 1.74 -7.97
C ALA A 266 -1.33 2.56 -7.18
N VAL A 267 -1.37 2.52 -5.85
CA VAL A 267 -0.34 3.14 -4.99
C VAL A 267 1.02 2.51 -5.23
N GLY A 268 1.09 1.18 -5.28
CA GLY A 268 2.32 0.44 -5.57
C GLY A 268 2.90 0.76 -6.95
N ALA A 269 2.06 0.73 -8.00
CA ALA A 269 2.46 1.04 -9.37
C ALA A 269 2.89 2.51 -9.53
N ALA A 270 2.17 3.45 -8.92
CA ALA A 270 2.57 4.86 -8.93
C ALA A 270 3.89 5.09 -8.20
N SER A 271 4.11 4.39 -7.09
CA SER A 271 5.36 4.47 -6.30
C SER A 271 6.53 3.88 -7.08
N ALA A 272 6.35 2.73 -7.73
CA ALA A 272 7.35 2.12 -8.60
C ALA A 272 7.72 3.09 -9.73
N LEU A 273 6.71 3.62 -10.45
CA LEU A 273 6.92 4.59 -11.53
C LEU A 273 7.63 5.87 -11.07
N ALA A 274 7.29 6.37 -9.87
CA ALA A 274 7.95 7.54 -9.28
C ALA A 274 9.44 7.31 -8.96
N VAL A 275 9.83 6.07 -8.69
CA VAL A 275 11.23 5.69 -8.43
C VAL A 275 11.97 5.39 -9.74
N THR A 276 11.36 4.64 -10.65
CA THR A 276 11.99 4.24 -11.91
C THR A 276 12.16 5.40 -12.88
N ALA A 277 11.24 6.38 -12.92
CA ALA A 277 11.32 7.50 -13.86
C ALA A 277 12.58 8.36 -13.70
N PRO A 278 12.97 8.82 -12.49
CA PRO A 278 14.25 9.49 -12.27
C PRO A 278 15.45 8.62 -12.64
N LEU A 279 15.44 7.34 -12.26
CA LEU A 279 16.54 6.41 -12.54
C LEU A 279 16.70 6.17 -14.05
N ALA A 280 15.60 6.05 -14.79
CA ALA A 280 15.58 5.98 -16.24
C ALA A 280 16.15 7.26 -16.88
N GLY A 281 15.94 8.42 -16.24
CA GLY A 281 16.57 9.69 -16.59
C GLY A 281 18.05 9.81 -16.23
N GLY A 282 18.65 8.79 -15.59
CA GLY A 282 20.05 8.83 -15.12
C GLY A 282 20.24 9.67 -13.84
N LEU A 283 19.16 10.04 -13.16
CA LEU A 283 19.22 10.76 -11.89
C LEU A 283 19.53 9.78 -10.75
N PRO A 284 20.18 10.25 -9.66
CA PRO A 284 20.45 9.42 -8.50
C PRO A 284 19.15 9.04 -7.77
N LEU A 285 19.16 7.91 -7.05
CA LEU A 285 17.99 7.37 -6.34
C LEU A 285 17.30 8.38 -5.41
N ARG A 286 18.08 9.23 -4.75
CA ARG A 286 17.56 10.34 -3.91
C ARG A 286 16.61 11.29 -4.63
N ALA A 287 16.75 11.46 -5.94
CA ALA A 287 15.87 12.32 -6.74
C ALA A 287 14.43 11.77 -6.79
N ALA A 288 14.24 10.46 -6.55
CA ALA A 288 12.93 9.84 -6.45
C ALA A 288 12.13 10.25 -5.21
N ALA A 289 12.75 10.87 -4.20
CA ALA A 289 12.04 11.32 -3.01
C ALA A 289 10.90 12.31 -3.33
N TYR A 290 11.13 13.25 -4.26
CA TYR A 290 10.12 14.26 -4.64
C TYR A 290 8.92 13.70 -5.41
N PRO A 291 9.08 12.93 -6.50
CA PRO A 291 7.93 12.33 -7.18
C PRO A 291 7.19 11.34 -6.27
N LEU A 292 7.90 10.61 -5.40
CA LEU A 292 7.27 9.73 -4.41
C LEU A 292 6.43 10.52 -3.40
N LEU A 293 6.90 11.70 -2.96
CA LEU A 293 6.14 12.60 -2.12
C LEU A 293 4.89 13.15 -2.83
N VAL A 294 4.98 13.43 -4.14
CA VAL A 294 3.81 13.79 -4.95
C VAL A 294 2.79 12.65 -4.98
N VAL A 295 3.23 11.41 -5.16
CA VAL A 295 2.35 10.23 -5.07
C VAL A 295 1.68 10.16 -3.69
N ALA A 296 2.44 10.30 -2.61
CA ALA A 296 1.87 10.31 -1.25
C ALA A 296 0.81 11.41 -1.06
N ALA A 297 1.07 12.61 -1.57
CA ALA A 297 0.12 13.74 -1.49
C ALA A 297 -1.15 13.48 -2.31
N LEU A 298 -1.03 12.91 -3.51
CA LEU A 298 -2.18 12.54 -4.35
C LEU A 298 -3.02 11.44 -3.70
N VAL A 299 -2.40 10.43 -3.09
CA VAL A 299 -3.09 9.37 -2.36
C VAL A 299 -3.79 9.94 -1.13
N LEU A 300 -3.14 10.87 -0.41
CA LEU A 300 -3.76 11.59 0.69
C LEU A 300 -4.95 12.44 0.21
N ALA A 301 -4.88 13.06 -0.97
CA ALA A 301 -6.01 13.79 -1.55
C ALA A 301 -7.16 12.83 -1.96
N ALA A 302 -6.83 11.69 -2.57
CA ALA A 302 -7.80 10.64 -2.95
C ALA A 302 -8.55 10.08 -1.73
N ALA A 303 -7.84 9.86 -0.63
CA ALA A 303 -8.42 9.47 0.66
C ALA A 303 -9.35 10.55 1.22
N ALA A 304 -9.13 11.83 0.89
CA ALA A 304 -10.01 12.91 1.29
C ALA A 304 -11.33 12.82 0.49
N VAL A 305 -11.27 12.75 -0.83
CA VAL A 305 -12.47 12.79 -1.69
C VAL A 305 -13.33 11.51 -1.66
N SER A 306 -12.94 10.49 -0.89
CA SER A 306 -13.68 9.23 -0.70
C SER A 306 -14.41 9.08 0.66
N PRO A 307 -15.09 10.12 1.20
CA PRO A 307 -15.62 10.11 2.57
C PRO A 307 -16.78 9.12 2.78
N ALA A 308 -17.53 8.79 1.72
CA ALA A 308 -18.63 7.82 1.77
C ALA A 308 -18.17 6.40 2.17
N ARG A 309 -16.85 6.15 2.22
CA ARG A 309 -16.24 4.85 2.46
C ARG A 309 -15.10 4.97 3.47
N ALA A 310 -15.44 5.32 4.71
CA ALA A 310 -14.48 5.58 5.80
C ALA A 310 -13.40 4.48 5.98
N ARG A 311 -13.70 3.20 5.71
CA ARG A 311 -12.70 2.12 5.74
C ARG A 311 -11.64 2.25 4.62
N LEU A 312 -12.05 2.59 3.39
CA LEU A 312 -11.13 2.80 2.27
C LEU A 312 -10.25 4.03 2.50
N GLY A 313 -10.85 5.12 2.98
CA GLY A 313 -10.10 6.34 3.33
C GLY A 313 -8.98 6.07 4.34
N ARG A 314 -9.23 5.23 5.35
CA ARG A 314 -8.19 4.81 6.32
C ARG A 314 -7.05 4.02 5.70
N VAL A 315 -7.35 3.10 4.79
CA VAL A 315 -6.33 2.32 4.07
C VAL A 315 -5.47 3.24 3.22
N LEU A 316 -6.09 4.17 2.49
CA LEU A 316 -5.38 5.13 1.67
C LEU A 316 -4.58 6.14 2.51
N ASP A 317 -5.10 6.60 3.65
CA ASP A 317 -4.34 7.45 4.59
C ASP A 317 -3.08 6.73 5.08
N ALA A 318 -3.20 5.45 5.48
CA ALA A 318 -2.05 4.65 5.92
C ALA A 318 -1.05 4.42 4.78
N ALA A 319 -1.54 4.14 3.57
CA ALA A 319 -0.69 3.99 2.39
C ALA A 319 0.05 5.29 2.06
N ALA A 320 -0.62 6.45 2.15
CA ALA A 320 0.00 7.75 1.93
C ALA A 320 1.11 8.03 2.95
N GLN A 321 0.91 7.71 4.24
CA GLN A 321 1.95 7.84 5.27
C GLN A 321 3.13 6.88 5.00
N ALA A 322 2.86 5.64 4.59
CA ALA A 322 3.91 4.68 4.24
C ALA A 322 4.76 5.16 3.06
N VAL A 323 4.13 5.67 2.00
CA VAL A 323 4.84 6.22 0.82
C VAL A 323 5.64 7.47 1.19
N ALA A 324 5.10 8.37 2.00
CA ALA A 324 5.83 9.53 2.49
C ALA A 324 7.04 9.14 3.35
N LEU A 325 6.93 8.09 4.19
CA LEU A 325 8.05 7.58 4.96
C LEU A 325 9.17 7.05 4.06
N VAL A 326 8.83 6.34 2.98
CA VAL A 326 9.82 5.90 1.98
C VAL A 326 10.50 7.11 1.33
N ALA A 327 9.75 8.18 1.01
CA ALA A 327 10.31 9.40 0.43
C ALA A 327 11.33 10.06 1.37
N VAL A 328 11.02 10.09 2.67
CA VAL A 328 11.91 10.57 3.73
C VAL A 328 13.18 9.73 3.77
N VAL A 329 13.08 8.39 3.76
CA VAL A 329 14.24 7.47 3.77
C VAL A 329 15.15 7.72 2.57
N LEU A 330 14.59 7.91 1.37
CA LEU A 330 15.38 8.22 0.16
C LEU A 330 16.09 9.58 0.22
N ALA A 331 15.65 10.49 1.10
CA ALA A 331 16.21 11.83 1.25
C ALA A 331 17.24 11.96 2.40
N VAL A 332 17.46 10.92 3.21
CA VAL A 332 18.27 10.97 4.45
C VAL A 332 19.72 11.39 4.21
N GLU A 333 20.32 10.98 3.09
CA GLU A 333 21.73 11.27 2.79
C GLU A 333 22.04 12.77 2.66
N VAL A 334 21.03 13.60 2.37
CA VAL A 334 21.21 15.04 2.20
C VAL A 334 20.20 15.77 3.07
N ALA A 335 20.69 16.35 4.18
CA ALA A 335 19.86 17.03 5.18
C ALA A 335 18.88 18.06 4.56
N ARG A 336 19.31 18.82 3.54
CA ARG A 336 18.43 19.79 2.86
C ARG A 336 17.24 19.12 2.16
N HIS A 337 17.45 17.97 1.51
CA HIS A 337 16.38 17.21 0.85
C HIS A 337 15.42 16.64 1.90
N LEU A 338 15.96 16.01 2.94
CA LEU A 338 15.19 15.49 4.07
C LEU A 338 14.28 16.58 4.65
N ALA A 339 14.84 17.74 4.95
CA ALA A 339 14.07 18.87 5.46
C ALA A 339 12.96 19.31 4.50
N THR A 340 13.26 19.47 3.21
CA THR A 340 12.23 19.87 2.23
C THR A 340 11.11 18.85 2.11
N VAL A 341 11.41 17.55 2.14
CA VAL A 341 10.40 16.49 2.09
C VAL A 341 9.52 16.53 3.35
N CYS A 342 10.13 16.69 4.53
CA CYS A 342 9.40 16.80 5.80
C CYS A 342 8.47 18.02 5.85
N VAL A 343 8.94 19.19 5.40
CA VAL A 343 8.13 20.41 5.32
C VAL A 343 7.01 20.26 4.30
N LEU A 344 7.31 19.82 3.08
CA LEU A 344 6.29 19.64 2.04
C LEU A 344 5.23 18.61 2.45
N TRP A 345 5.64 17.53 3.14
CA TRP A 345 4.69 16.57 3.71
C TRP A 345 3.84 17.19 4.81
N GLY A 346 4.45 17.98 5.70
CA GLY A 346 3.76 18.70 6.77
C GLY A 346 2.68 19.62 6.23
N VAL A 347 2.99 20.42 5.22
CA VAL A 347 2.03 21.25 4.49
C VAL A 347 0.92 20.40 3.87
N ALA A 348 1.25 19.31 3.16
CA ALA A 348 0.26 18.44 2.52
C ALA A 348 -0.72 17.83 3.54
N VAL A 349 -0.22 17.40 4.70
CA VAL A 349 -1.05 16.89 5.80
C VAL A 349 -1.83 18.02 6.47
N ALA A 350 -1.24 19.21 6.65
CA ALA A 350 -1.92 20.37 7.23
C ALA A 350 -3.12 20.83 6.39
N LEU A 351 -3.07 20.70 5.05
CA LEU A 351 -4.21 20.99 4.17
C LEU A 351 -5.45 20.13 4.49
N ARG A 352 -5.27 18.91 5.05
CA ARG A 352 -6.41 18.10 5.54
C ARG A 352 -7.16 18.75 6.70
N LEU A 353 -6.49 19.59 7.49
CA LEU A 353 -7.10 20.26 8.64
C LEU A 353 -8.11 21.32 8.23
N LEU A 354 -7.94 21.92 7.05
CA LEU A 354 -8.87 22.92 6.48
C LEU A 354 -10.23 22.30 6.12
N ARG A 355 -10.30 20.97 6.01
CA ARG A 355 -11.53 20.30 5.61
C ARG A 355 -12.55 20.26 6.75
N ARG A 356 -13.72 20.83 6.48
CA ARG A 356 -14.90 20.74 7.35
C ARG A 356 -15.51 19.33 7.23
N GLY A 357 -15.66 18.63 8.35
CA GLY A 357 -16.30 17.30 8.41
C GLY A 357 -15.46 16.13 8.95
N GLU A 358 -14.16 16.32 9.20
CA GLU A 358 -13.35 15.28 9.88
C GLU A 358 -13.64 15.23 11.39
N PRO A 359 -13.79 14.03 11.99
CA PRO A 359 -13.96 13.90 13.43
C PRO A 359 -12.76 14.47 14.18
N ALA A 360 -13.02 15.08 15.34
CA ALA A 360 -12.00 15.79 16.12
C ALA A 360 -10.76 14.93 16.41
N GLY A 361 -10.93 13.64 16.73
CA GLY A 361 -9.82 12.72 16.98
C GLY A 361 -8.86 12.57 15.78
N ARG A 362 -9.36 12.47 14.55
CA ARG A 362 -8.50 12.37 13.35
C ARG A 362 -7.80 13.68 13.04
N ARG A 363 -8.46 14.82 13.28
CA ARG A 363 -7.83 16.14 13.13
C ARG A 363 -6.61 16.29 14.04
N TRP A 364 -6.69 15.80 15.27
CA TRP A 364 -5.55 15.79 16.19
C TRP A 364 -4.41 14.89 15.71
N VAL A 365 -4.71 13.72 15.14
CA VAL A 365 -3.68 12.84 14.55
C VAL A 365 -2.98 13.52 13.37
N PHE A 366 -3.72 14.07 12.41
CA PHE A 366 -3.13 14.79 11.28
C PHE A 366 -2.39 16.05 11.69
N ALA A 367 -2.89 16.78 12.70
CA ALA A 367 -2.19 17.93 13.26
C ALA A 367 -0.86 17.52 13.90
N GLY A 368 -0.84 16.39 14.63
CA GLY A 368 0.38 15.83 15.20
C GLY A 368 1.39 15.40 14.13
N ILE A 369 0.94 14.71 13.08
CA ILE A 369 1.80 14.31 11.96
C ILE A 369 2.39 15.54 11.25
N ALA A 370 1.55 16.53 10.91
CA ALA A 370 1.99 17.75 10.25
C ALA A 370 2.97 18.56 11.12
N ALA A 371 2.64 18.77 12.40
CA ALA A 371 3.51 19.47 13.33
C ALA A 371 4.84 18.73 13.55
N GLY A 372 4.79 17.40 13.66
CA GLY A 372 5.98 16.56 13.81
C GLY A 372 6.88 16.60 12.58
N SER A 373 6.33 16.56 11.37
CA SER A 373 7.12 16.64 10.15
C SER A 373 7.71 18.04 9.94
N GLU A 374 6.97 19.12 10.22
CA GLU A 374 7.51 20.49 10.18
C GLU A 374 8.63 20.68 11.21
N LEU A 375 8.44 20.17 12.43
CA LEU A 375 9.44 20.24 13.48
C LEU A 375 10.72 19.48 13.11
N LEU A 376 10.57 18.28 12.56
CA LEU A 376 11.69 17.49 12.07
C LEU A 376 12.43 18.23 10.95
N GLY A 377 11.70 18.81 10.00
CA GLY A 377 12.29 19.63 8.94
C GLY A 377 13.08 20.82 9.47
N ALA A 378 12.53 21.54 10.45
CA ALA A 378 13.20 22.65 11.10
C ALA A 378 14.48 22.21 11.82
N TRP A 379 14.44 21.12 12.59
CA TRP A 379 15.62 20.57 13.26
C TRP A 379 16.71 20.14 12.29
N VAL A 380 16.34 19.48 11.19
CA VAL A 380 17.30 19.06 10.16
C VAL A 380 17.94 20.27 9.48
N LEU A 381 17.19 21.35 9.21
CA LEU A 381 17.75 22.60 8.66
C LEU A 381 18.71 23.29 9.62
N LEU A 382 18.36 23.37 10.90
CA LEU A 382 19.22 23.95 11.93
C LEU A 382 20.52 23.16 12.09
N ALA A 383 20.42 21.82 12.10
CA ALA A 383 21.58 20.94 12.18
C ALA A 383 22.46 21.08 10.93
N ALA A 384 21.86 21.11 9.74
CA ALA A 384 22.59 21.33 8.48
C ALA A 384 23.25 22.71 8.41
N GLY A 385 22.64 23.72 9.04
CA GLY A 385 23.19 25.07 9.17
C GLY A 385 24.28 25.20 10.24
N GLY A 386 24.64 24.12 10.95
CA GLY A 386 25.67 24.15 11.98
C GLY A 386 25.28 24.94 13.23
N VAL A 387 23.98 25.13 13.48
CA VAL A 387 23.51 25.87 14.65
C VAL A 387 23.75 25.04 15.91
N THR A 388 24.64 25.51 16.78
CA THR A 388 24.99 24.86 18.05
C THR A 388 24.15 25.36 19.23
N VAL A 389 23.36 26.41 19.01
CA VAL A 389 22.53 27.05 20.04
C VAL A 389 21.32 26.16 20.34
N LEU A 390 21.25 25.62 21.56
CA LEU A 390 20.19 24.70 21.99
C LEU A 390 18.79 25.31 21.88
N GLU A 391 18.65 26.63 22.14
CA GLU A 391 17.37 27.33 22.03
C GLU A 391 16.75 27.23 20.64
N ALA A 392 17.57 27.19 19.59
CA ALA A 392 17.07 27.11 18.22
C ALA A 392 16.28 25.81 18.00
N TYR A 393 16.64 24.73 18.69
CA TYR A 393 15.95 23.44 18.61
C TYR A 393 14.75 23.36 19.54
N THR A 394 14.83 23.97 20.73
CA THR A 394 13.74 23.86 21.72
C THR A 394 12.59 24.82 21.44
N LEU A 395 12.85 25.99 20.85
CA LEU A 395 11.82 27.01 20.59
C LEU A 395 10.71 26.54 19.62
N PRO A 396 11.00 25.91 18.46
CA PRO A 396 9.95 25.40 17.57
C PRO A 396 9.09 24.33 18.26
N ALA A 397 9.73 23.41 19.00
CA ALA A 397 9.03 22.37 19.75
C ALA A 397 8.14 22.96 20.85
N ALA A 398 8.65 23.95 21.58
CA ALA A 398 7.93 24.65 22.62
C ALA A 398 6.72 25.42 22.07
N ALA A 399 6.89 26.11 20.94
CA ALA A 399 5.80 26.83 20.27
C ALA A 399 4.66 25.88 19.86
N LEU A 400 5.00 24.72 19.27
CA LEU A 400 4.01 23.69 18.92
C LEU A 400 3.33 23.10 20.16
N ALA A 401 4.08 22.81 21.22
CA ALA A 401 3.54 22.28 22.47
C ALA A 401 2.58 23.27 23.17
N VAL A 402 2.96 24.54 23.27
CA VAL A 402 2.11 25.59 23.83
C VAL A 402 0.88 25.82 22.95
N GLY A 403 1.03 25.86 21.63
CA GLY A 403 -0.09 26.01 20.69
C GLY A 403 -1.10 24.86 20.78
N ALA A 404 -0.60 23.62 20.81
CA ALA A 404 -1.42 22.42 21.00
C ALA A 404 -2.11 22.43 22.37
N GLY A 405 -1.39 22.83 23.43
CA GLY A 405 -1.93 23.00 24.78
C GLY A 405 -3.05 24.04 24.87
N LEU A 406 -2.88 25.20 24.23
CA LEU A 406 -3.91 26.24 24.15
C LEU A 406 -5.16 25.75 23.40
N LEU A 407 -4.97 25.02 22.30
CA LEU A 407 -6.09 24.44 21.56
C LEU A 407 -6.79 23.31 22.36
N ALA A 408 -6.02 22.51 23.09
CA ALA A 408 -6.56 21.46 23.97
C ALA A 408 -7.41 22.06 25.10
N LEU A 409 -6.95 23.16 25.72
CA LEU A 409 -7.72 23.91 26.73
C LEU A 409 -9.05 24.47 26.16
N ARG A 410 -9.07 24.89 24.89
CA ARG A 410 -10.30 25.36 24.24
C ARG A 410 -11.29 24.25 23.89
N THR A 411 -10.80 23.04 23.64
CA THR A 411 -11.62 21.92 23.14
C THR A 411 -12.06 20.95 24.23
N ARG A 412 -11.38 20.91 25.39
CA ARG A 412 -11.67 19.98 26.48
C ARG A 412 -11.96 20.71 27.79
N PRO A 413 -13.22 20.84 28.23
CA PRO A 413 -13.64 21.66 29.38
C PRO A 413 -13.24 21.14 30.78
N GLY A 414 -12.30 20.19 30.89
CA GLY A 414 -11.77 19.68 32.16
C GLY A 414 -10.25 19.66 32.25
N LEU A 415 -9.53 20.10 31.22
CA LEU A 415 -8.07 20.16 31.26
C LEU A 415 -7.60 21.37 32.06
N THR A 416 -6.67 21.14 32.98
CA THR A 416 -6.02 22.21 33.73
C THR A 416 -4.82 22.77 32.96
N SER A 417 -4.41 24.00 33.30
CA SER A 417 -3.31 24.69 32.60
C SER A 417 -1.94 24.01 32.72
N TRP A 418 -1.73 23.20 33.77
CA TRP A 418 -0.48 22.50 34.04
C TRP A 418 -0.09 21.45 33.00
N PRO A 419 -0.88 20.39 32.75
CA PRO A 419 -0.56 19.39 31.74
C PRO A 419 -0.62 19.96 30.31
N ALA A 420 -1.38 21.02 30.08
CA ALA A 420 -1.54 21.61 28.76
C ALA A 420 -0.38 22.54 28.38
N LEU A 421 0.05 23.44 29.27
CA LEU A 421 1.01 24.50 28.94
C LEU A 421 2.37 24.32 29.61
N GLY A 422 2.42 23.62 30.75
CA GLY A 422 3.63 23.43 31.54
C GLY A 422 4.80 22.87 30.74
N PRO A 423 4.65 21.72 30.05
CA PRO A 423 5.74 21.12 29.27
C PRO A 423 6.31 22.05 28.19
N GLY A 424 5.42 22.78 27.47
CA GLY A 424 5.84 23.72 26.43
C GLY A 424 6.57 24.94 26.99
N LEU A 425 6.09 25.48 28.12
CA LEU A 425 6.73 26.61 28.80
C LEU A 425 8.08 26.24 29.41
N VAL A 426 8.20 25.04 30.00
CA VAL A 426 9.47 24.52 30.49
C VAL A 426 10.47 24.36 29.32
N ALA A 427 10.04 23.77 28.21
CA ALA A 427 10.89 23.61 27.03
C ALA A 427 11.33 24.96 26.42
N ALA A 428 10.49 26.01 26.49
CA ALA A 428 10.82 27.35 26.03
C ALA A 428 11.83 28.07 26.94
N LEU A 429 11.63 28.00 28.26
CA LEU A 429 12.31 28.89 29.22
C LEU A 429 13.53 28.25 29.89
N LEU A 430 13.49 26.94 30.14
CA LEU A 430 14.52 26.24 30.90
C LEU A 430 15.90 26.23 30.23
N PRO A 431 16.05 25.96 28.91
CA PRO A 431 17.36 25.95 28.26
C PRO A 431 18.06 27.30 28.36
N SER A 432 17.31 28.39 28.12
CA SER A 432 17.79 29.76 28.23
C SER A 432 18.15 30.14 29.66
N LEU A 433 17.35 29.72 30.64
CA LEU A 433 17.65 29.96 32.06
C LEU A 433 18.94 29.26 32.49
N VAL A 434 19.09 27.97 32.17
CA VAL A 434 20.31 27.19 32.51
C VAL A 434 21.54 27.83 31.87
N SER A 435 21.43 28.25 30.61
CA SER A 435 22.56 28.83 29.89
C SER A 435 22.95 30.23 30.41
N VAL A 436 22.00 31.01 30.94
CA VAL A 436 22.29 32.28 31.63
C VAL A 436 22.93 32.03 33.01
N LEU A 437 22.46 31.04 33.75
CA LEU A 437 22.93 30.76 35.12
C LEU A 437 24.32 30.09 35.15
N ALA A 438 24.59 29.19 34.22
CA ALA A 438 25.82 28.39 34.19
C ALA A 438 26.86 28.91 33.18
N GLY A 439 26.48 29.83 32.29
CA GLY A 439 27.36 30.35 31.24
C GLY A 439 28.40 31.34 31.78
N PRO A 440 29.70 31.19 31.44
CA PRO A 440 30.74 32.13 31.84
C PRO A 440 30.65 33.48 31.07
N ASP A 441 30.09 33.46 29.85
CA ASP A 441 30.06 34.63 28.97
C ASP A 441 28.97 35.66 29.31
N PRO A 442 29.25 36.97 29.17
CA PRO A 442 28.24 38.00 29.32
C PRO A 442 27.24 37.98 28.16
N GLN A 443 26.03 37.49 28.42
CA GLN A 443 24.95 37.36 27.42
C GLN A 443 23.78 38.35 27.69
N PRO A 444 23.92 39.66 27.40
CA PRO A 444 22.92 40.67 27.78
C PRO A 444 21.58 40.48 27.06
N TRP A 445 21.61 40.17 25.76
CA TRP A 445 20.39 40.01 24.95
C TRP A 445 19.55 38.80 25.36
N ARG A 446 20.17 37.65 25.67
CA ARG A 446 19.44 36.44 26.12
C ARG A 446 18.72 36.69 27.45
N ARG A 447 19.33 37.46 28.35
CA ARG A 447 18.71 37.84 29.63
C ARG A 447 17.49 38.75 29.45
N LEU A 448 17.60 39.77 28.59
CA LEU A 448 16.47 40.64 28.26
C LEU A 448 15.33 39.86 27.59
N LEU A 449 15.65 39.00 26.62
CA LEU A 449 14.65 38.18 25.92
C LEU A 449 13.99 37.16 26.85
N LEU A 450 14.77 36.50 27.72
CA LEU A 450 14.25 35.56 28.72
C LEU A 450 13.36 36.27 29.74
N GLY A 451 13.79 37.44 30.23
CA GLY A 451 12.99 38.29 31.12
C GLY A 451 11.68 38.71 30.47
N ALA A 452 11.73 39.23 29.24
CA ALA A 452 10.53 39.63 28.49
C ALA A 452 9.58 38.45 28.24
N ALA A 453 10.10 37.28 27.85
CA ALA A 453 9.31 36.07 27.65
C ALA A 453 8.65 35.59 28.96
N ALA A 454 9.39 35.60 30.06
CA ALA A 454 8.88 35.21 31.37
C ALA A 454 7.82 36.19 31.91
N THR A 455 8.02 37.51 31.74
CA THR A 455 7.00 38.52 32.04
C THR A 455 5.75 38.33 31.19
N GLY A 456 5.91 38.07 29.88
CA GLY A 456 4.79 37.76 28.99
C GLY A 456 4.01 36.53 29.46
N ALA A 457 4.69 35.46 29.89
CA ALA A 457 4.06 34.27 30.44
C ALA A 457 3.27 34.57 31.74
N VAL A 458 3.83 35.37 32.65
CA VAL A 458 3.13 35.81 33.89
C VAL A 458 1.90 36.65 33.57
N LEU A 459 2.01 37.63 32.68
CA LEU A 459 0.89 38.50 32.29
C LEU A 459 -0.22 37.69 31.59
N ALA A 460 0.15 36.80 30.67
CA ALA A 460 -0.80 35.91 30.00
C ALA A 460 -1.49 34.96 31.00
N GLY A 461 -0.73 34.41 31.94
CA GLY A 461 -1.26 33.57 33.01
C GLY A 461 -2.19 34.33 33.96
N ALA A 462 -1.82 35.54 34.38
CA ALA A 462 -2.60 36.37 35.30
C ALA A 462 -3.92 36.84 34.67
N THR A 463 -3.87 37.33 33.42
CA THR A 463 -5.08 37.79 32.70
C THR A 463 -6.06 36.66 32.42
N ARG A 464 -5.56 35.44 32.14
CA ARG A 464 -6.40 34.26 31.86
C ARG A 464 -6.67 33.39 33.10
N ARG A 465 -6.18 33.78 34.29
CA ARG A 465 -6.23 33.02 35.56
C ARG A 465 -5.66 31.59 35.43
N TRP A 466 -4.61 31.42 34.65
CA TRP A 466 -3.88 30.15 34.50
C TRP A 466 -2.68 30.10 35.44
N GLN A 467 -2.58 29.04 36.24
CA GLN A 467 -1.53 28.91 37.26
C GLN A 467 -0.17 28.56 36.67
N ALA A 468 -0.09 27.66 35.69
CA ALA A 468 1.19 27.18 35.16
C ALA A 468 2.07 28.29 34.55
N PRO A 469 1.53 29.22 33.72
CA PRO A 469 2.34 30.32 33.17
C PRO A 469 2.82 31.31 34.23
N VAL A 470 2.00 31.59 35.26
CA VAL A 470 2.38 32.49 36.36
C VAL A 470 3.50 31.89 37.19
N LEU A 471 3.39 30.62 37.55
CA LEU A 471 4.38 29.97 38.42
C LEU A 471 5.72 29.74 37.70
N LEU A 472 5.68 29.26 36.44
CA LEU A 472 6.91 29.06 35.66
C LEU A 472 7.58 30.39 35.28
N GLY A 473 6.80 31.37 34.78
CA GLY A 473 7.34 32.68 34.43
C GLY A 473 7.86 33.44 35.67
N GLY A 474 7.12 33.40 36.78
CA GLY A 474 7.52 34.02 38.04
C GLY A 474 8.78 33.38 38.64
N GLY A 475 8.88 32.05 38.60
CA GLY A 475 10.08 31.33 39.02
C GLY A 475 11.32 31.71 38.21
N VAL A 476 11.21 31.77 36.87
CA VAL A 476 12.28 32.21 35.97
C VAL A 476 12.68 33.66 36.27
N LEU A 477 11.73 34.58 36.42
CA LEU A 477 12.01 35.98 36.77
C LEU A 477 12.70 36.13 38.13
N THR A 478 12.31 35.30 39.11
CA THR A 478 12.89 35.34 40.46
C THR A 478 14.33 34.87 40.45
N LEU A 479 14.62 33.76 39.76
CA LEU A 479 15.99 33.26 39.57
C LEU A 479 16.85 34.22 38.77
N LEU A 480 16.30 34.82 37.71
CA LEU A 480 17.00 35.83 36.91
C LEU A 480 17.30 37.09 37.72
N ALA A 481 16.35 37.58 38.51
CA ALA A 481 16.55 38.73 39.38
C ALA A 481 17.61 38.45 40.47
N LEU A 482 17.59 37.26 41.06
CA LEU A 482 18.59 36.85 42.06
C LEU A 482 19.99 36.75 41.43
N HIS A 483 20.08 36.20 40.21
CA HIS A 483 21.33 36.12 39.46
C HIS A 483 21.90 37.51 39.14
N GLU A 484 21.07 38.45 38.66
CA GLU A 484 21.51 39.82 38.39
C GLU A 484 21.89 40.58 39.67
N LEU A 485 21.16 40.37 40.77
CA LEU A 485 21.52 40.90 42.09
C LEU A 485 22.88 40.38 42.56
N ALA A 486 23.12 39.06 42.47
CA ALA A 486 24.38 38.46 42.86
C ALA A 486 25.56 38.98 42.03
N ARG A 487 25.36 39.17 40.72
CA ARG A 487 26.40 39.70 39.82
C ARG A 487 26.63 41.21 40.00
N GLY A 488 25.59 41.96 40.35
CA GLY A 488 25.65 43.40 40.61
C GLY A 488 26.06 43.75 42.04
N TRP A 489 26.20 42.77 42.94
CA TRP A 489 26.41 42.99 44.38
C TRP A 489 27.63 43.89 44.68
N ASP A 490 28.69 43.75 43.89
CA ASP A 490 29.91 44.56 44.03
C ASP A 490 29.80 45.95 43.41
N LEU A 491 28.84 46.16 42.50
CA LEU A 491 28.60 47.42 41.81
C LEU A 491 27.54 48.29 42.50
N LEU A 492 26.76 47.70 43.41
CA LEU A 492 25.71 48.43 44.13
C LEU A 492 26.31 49.32 45.24
N PRO A 493 25.99 50.62 45.25
CA PRO A 493 26.36 51.49 46.35
C PRO A 493 25.77 51.02 47.68
N ARG A 494 26.58 51.04 48.74
CA ARG A 494 26.25 50.45 50.05
C ARG A 494 24.97 51.00 50.69
N TRP A 495 24.57 52.23 50.37
CA TRP A 495 23.35 52.84 50.91
C TRP A 495 22.05 52.19 50.40
N ILE A 496 22.07 51.51 49.24
CA ILE A 496 20.88 50.83 48.71
C ILE A 496 20.46 49.70 49.65
N TYR A 497 21.40 48.99 50.28
CA TYR A 497 21.10 47.93 51.25
C TYR A 497 20.31 48.45 52.46
N LEU A 498 20.67 49.62 52.97
CA LEU A 498 19.96 50.29 54.06
C LEU A 498 18.55 50.71 53.62
N GLY A 499 18.40 51.18 52.38
CA GLY A 499 17.11 51.53 51.80
C GLY A 499 16.16 50.33 51.71
N VAL A 500 16.66 49.18 51.23
CA VAL A 500 15.87 47.94 51.14
C VAL A 500 15.50 47.41 52.53
N GLY A 501 16.46 47.38 53.47
CA GLY A 501 16.20 47.00 54.86
C GLY A 501 15.16 47.90 55.53
N GLY A 502 15.24 49.21 55.30
CA GLY A 502 14.26 50.18 55.78
C GLY A 502 12.86 49.96 55.19
N LEU A 503 12.77 49.75 53.88
CA LEU A 503 11.50 49.43 53.20
C LEU A 503 10.89 48.12 53.71
N ALA A 504 11.70 47.09 53.95
CA ALA A 504 11.24 45.82 54.52
C ALA A 504 10.67 45.99 55.93
N LEU A 505 11.35 46.77 56.79
CA LEU A 505 10.87 47.10 58.13
C LEU A 505 9.57 47.91 58.08
N VAL A 506 9.47 48.91 57.20
CA VAL A 506 8.25 49.70 57.01
C VAL A 506 7.10 48.83 56.49
N GLY A 507 7.37 47.93 55.54
CA GLY A 507 6.39 46.98 55.03
C GLY A 507 5.89 46.01 56.10
N LEU A 508 6.80 45.45 56.89
CA LEU A 508 6.45 44.59 58.04
C LEU A 508 5.64 45.34 59.08
N ALA A 509 6.04 46.57 59.43
CA ALA A 509 5.29 47.43 60.34
C ALA A 509 3.88 47.72 59.79
N ALA A 510 3.75 48.03 58.50
CA ALA A 510 2.47 48.29 57.86
C ALA A 510 1.57 47.05 57.83
N THR A 511 2.14 45.86 57.60
CA THR A 511 1.40 44.59 57.55
C THR A 511 0.97 44.14 58.94
N TYR A 512 1.83 44.32 59.94
CA TYR A 512 1.51 44.09 61.35
C TYR A 512 0.38 45.00 61.80
N GLU A 513 0.45 46.29 61.46
CA GLU A 513 -0.57 47.27 61.82
C GLU A 513 -1.91 46.97 61.13
N ARG A 514 -1.90 46.51 59.86
CA ARG A 514 -3.11 46.01 59.19
C ARG A 514 -3.72 44.81 59.92
N ARG A 515 -2.91 43.78 60.24
CA ARG A 515 -3.39 42.61 60.98
C ARG A 515 -3.91 42.98 62.38
N ARG A 516 -3.26 43.91 63.05
CA ARG A 516 -3.69 44.41 64.37
C ARG A 516 -5.04 45.12 64.29
N ARG A 517 -5.24 45.95 63.26
CA ARG A 517 -6.52 46.63 63.01
C ARG A 517 -7.62 45.65 62.64
N ASP A 518 -7.33 44.63 61.83
CA ASP A 518 -8.31 43.61 61.46
C ASP A 518 -8.73 42.77 62.67
N LEU A 519 -7.80 42.40 63.56
CA LEU A 519 -8.11 41.73 64.82
C LEU A 519 -8.91 42.63 65.77
N ALA A 520 -8.61 43.93 65.83
CA ALA A 520 -9.38 44.88 66.64
C ALA A 520 -10.81 45.05 66.11
N ARG A 521 -10.99 45.08 64.77
CA ARG A 521 -12.31 45.12 64.14
C ARG A 521 -13.10 43.84 64.39
N LEU A 522 -12.46 42.67 64.33
CA LEU A 522 -13.07 41.39 64.66
C LEU A 522 -13.50 41.32 66.14
N ARG A 523 -12.65 41.77 67.07
CA ARG A 523 -13.02 41.85 68.50
C ARG A 523 -14.19 42.81 68.75
N ALA A 524 -14.19 43.97 68.11
CA ALA A 524 -15.29 44.94 68.23
C ALA A 524 -16.59 44.44 67.56
N ALA A 525 -16.50 43.58 66.55
CA ALA A 525 -17.67 42.92 65.96
C ALA A 525 -18.22 41.81 66.87
N VAL A 526 -17.35 40.99 67.45
CA VAL A 526 -17.74 39.92 68.40
C VAL A 526 -18.32 40.51 69.69
N GLY A 527 -17.73 41.58 70.23
CA GLY A 527 -18.27 42.28 71.41
C GLY A 527 -19.56 43.07 71.18
N ARG A 528 -20.09 43.08 69.95
CA ARG A 528 -21.43 43.62 69.62
C ARG A 528 -22.49 42.51 69.43
N LEU A 529 -22.08 41.24 69.47
CA LEU A 529 -22.93 40.06 69.30
C LEU A 529 -23.14 39.28 70.61
N GLY A 530 -22.42 39.63 71.68
CA GLY A 530 -22.75 39.25 73.06
C GLY A 530 -23.18 40.50 73.81
#